data_AF-A0A3R9JTM4-F1
#
_entry.id   AF-A0A3R9JTM4-F1
#
_cell.length_a   1.000
_cell.length_b   1.000
_cell.length_c   1.000
_cell.angle_alpha   90.00
_cell.angle_beta   90.00
_cell.angle_gamma   90.00
#
_symmetry.space_group_name_H-M   'P 1'
#
loop_
_entity.id
_entity.type
_entity.pdbx_description
1 polymer ?
#
loop_
_entity_poly.entity_id
_entity_poly.type
_entity_poly.pdbx_seq_one_letter_code
_entity_poly.pdbx_strand_id
1 'polypeptide(L)' 'MSTNYPTTNQSYKHLSEDERVEIEAYLNVGLKPAEIAHRLGRNQRDIA' A
#
# COMPACT_ATOMS: atom_id res chain seq x y z
N MET A 1 -7.70 -23.25 -2.43
CA MET A 1 -6.37 -22.63 -2.37
C MET A 1 -6.52 -21.29 -1.65
N SER A 2 -6.41 -21.28 -0.32
CA SER A 2 -6.41 -20.02 0.45
C SER A 2 -5.04 -19.39 0.27
N THR A 3 -4.97 -18.37 -0.58
CA THR A 3 -3.82 -17.49 -0.69
C THR A 3 -3.67 -16.78 0.64
N ASN A 4 -2.80 -17.30 1.49
CA ASN A 4 -2.28 -16.63 2.68
C ASN A 4 -1.46 -15.44 2.19
N TYR A 5 -2.12 -14.34 1.82
CA TYR A 5 -1.44 -13.07 1.72
C TYR A 5 -0.98 -12.73 3.14
N PRO A 6 0.33 -12.51 3.36
CA PRO A 6 0.80 -12.08 4.66
C PRO A 6 0.03 -10.84 5.08
N THR A 7 -0.17 -10.71 6.38
CA THR A 7 -1.07 -9.76 7.06
C THR A 7 -0.60 -8.30 6.95
N THR A 8 0.01 -7.89 5.82
CA THR A 8 0.19 -6.49 5.41
C THR A 8 -1.16 -5.79 5.17
N ASN A 9 -2.26 -6.56 5.13
CA ASN A 9 -3.65 -6.10 5.02
C ASN A 9 -4.15 -5.27 6.22
N GLN A 10 -3.47 -5.26 7.37
CA GLN A 10 -3.94 -4.44 8.50
C GLN A 10 -3.57 -2.96 8.36
N SER A 11 -2.38 -2.65 7.84
CA SER A 11 -1.94 -1.26 7.66
C SER A 11 -2.80 -0.52 6.62
N TYR A 12 -3.30 -1.24 5.62
CA TYR A 12 -4.07 -0.69 4.50
C TYR A 12 -5.59 -0.88 4.63
N LYS A 13 -6.11 -1.25 5.80
CA LYS A 13 -7.56 -1.51 5.96
C LYS A 13 -8.42 -0.28 5.68
N HIS A 14 -7.85 0.91 5.85
CA HIS A 14 -8.50 2.21 5.63
C HIS A 14 -8.46 2.64 4.16
N LEU A 15 -7.71 1.92 3.32
CA LEU A 15 -7.49 2.24 1.92
C LEU A 15 -8.46 1.46 1.04
N SER A 16 -8.91 2.11 -0.02
CA SER A 16 -9.71 1.46 -1.04
C SER A 16 -8.89 0.42 -1.79
N GLU A 17 -9.56 -0.55 -2.41
CA GLU A 17 -8.90 -1.60 -3.18
C GLU A 17 -8.01 -1.00 -4.30
N ASP A 18 -8.47 0.06 -4.97
CA ASP A 18 -7.67 0.82 -5.93
C ASP A 18 -6.37 1.41 -5.33
N GLU A 19 -6.45 2.06 -4.15
CA GLU A 19 -5.28 2.62 -3.48
C GLU A 19 -4.27 1.51 -3.13
N ARG A 20 -4.76 0.34 -2.75
CA ARG A 20 -3.92 -0.82 -2.40
C ARG A 20 -3.20 -1.39 -3.62
N VAL A 21 -3.92 -1.55 -4.73
CA VAL A 21 -3.35 -2.00 -6.01
C VAL A 21 -2.30 -1.00 -6.49
N GLU A 22 -2.58 0.30 -6.35
CA GLU A 22 -1.66 1.37 -6.72
C GLU A 22 -0.39 1.37 -5.85
N ILE A 23 -0.50 1.15 -4.54
CA ILE A 23 0.65 0.97 -3.64
C ILE A 23 1.49 -0.23 -4.04
N GLU A 24 0.87 -1.38 -4.29
CA GLU A 24 1.59 -2.59 -4.70
C GLU A 24 2.30 -2.40 -6.05
N ALA A 25 1.68 -1.71 -7.00
CA ALA A 25 2.30 -1.37 -8.28
C ALA A 25 3.53 -0.47 -8.08
N TYR A 26 3.42 0.57 -7.25
CA TYR A 26 4.56 1.46 -6.99
C TYR A 26 5.67 0.78 -6.19
N LEU A 27 5.35 -0.09 -5.23
CA LEU A 27 6.33 -0.90 -4.52
C LEU A 27 7.05 -1.86 -5.46
N ASN A 28 6.34 -2.44 -6.43
CA ASN A 28 6.93 -3.30 -7.46
C ASN A 28 7.93 -2.54 -8.34
N VAL A 29 7.63 -1.28 -8.65
CA VAL A 29 8.54 -0.37 -9.37
C VAL A 29 9.70 0.14 -8.49
N GLY A 30 9.68 -0.17 -7.19
CA GLY A 30 10.74 0.19 -6.24
C GLY A 30 10.62 1.60 -5.65
N LEU A 31 9.43 2.20 -5.71
CA LEU A 31 9.18 3.47 -5.03
C LEU A 31 9.19 3.29 -3.51
N LYS A 32 9.67 4.32 -2.81
CA LYS A 32 9.64 4.36 -1.36
C LYS A 32 8.21 4.61 -0.87
N PRO A 33 7.79 4.00 0.25
CA PRO A 33 6.49 4.25 0.88
C PRO A 33 6.15 5.73 1.07
N ALA A 34 7.16 6.56 1.37
CA ALA A 34 7.00 8.01 1.50
C ALA A 34 6.55 8.69 0.20
N GLU A 35 7.09 8.27 -0.94
CA GLU A 35 6.73 8.81 -2.26
C GLU A 35 5.32 8.36 -2.66
N ILE A 36 4.99 7.12 -2.35
CA ILE A 36 3.66 6.55 -2.59
C ILE A 36 2.61 7.28 -1.74
N ALA A 37 2.91 7.51 -0.46
CA ALA A 37 2.05 8.27 0.44
C ALA A 37 1.85 9.71 -0.05
N HIS A 38 2.92 10.37 -0.53
CA HIS A 38 2.82 11.72 -1.10
C HIS A 38 1.92 11.76 -2.34
N ARG A 39 2.02 10.77 -3.24
CA ARG A 39 1.16 10.65 -4.44
C ARG A 39 -0.30 10.42 -4.10
N LEU A 40 -0.55 9.59 -3.08
CA LEU A 40 -1.90 9.27 -2.61
C LEU A 40 -2.49 10.34 -1.67
N GLY A 41 -1.72 11.38 -1.32
CA GLY A 41 -2.13 12.37 -0.32
C GLY A 41 -2.34 11.78 1.08
N ARG A 42 -1.66 10.67 1.39
CA ARG A 42 -1.73 9.93 2.65
C ARG A 42 -0.51 10.23 3.52
N ASN A 43 -0.67 9.94 4.82
CA ASN A 43 0.46 9.97 5.72
C ASN A 43 1.38 8.79 5.44
N GLN A 44 2.69 9.00 5.43
CA GLN A 44 3.68 7.93 5.25
C GLN A 44 3.46 6.77 6.24
N ARG A 45 3.00 7.06 7.47
CA ARG A 45 2.72 6.05 8.50
C ARG A 45 1.58 5.10 8.14
N ASP A 46 0.72 5.48 7.20
CA ASP A 46 -0.36 4.65 6.68
C ASP A 46 0.15 3.69 5.59
N ILE A 47 1.31 4.02 4.98
CA ILE A 47 1.93 3.28 3.88
C ILE A 47 3.24 2.56 4.28
N ALA A 48 3.73 2.78 5.52
CA ALA A 48 4.98 2.24 6.06
C ALA A 48 4.77 0.92 6.81
#